data_AF-A0A356BXS4-F1
#
_entry.id   AF-A0A356BXS4-F1
#
_cell.length_a   1.000
_cell.length_b   1.000
_cell.length_c   1.000
_cell.angle_alpha   90.00
_cell.angle_beta   90.00
_cell.angle_gamma   90.00
#
_symmetry.space_group_name_H-M   'P 1'
#
loop_
_entity.id
_entity.type
_entity.pdbx_description
1 polymer ?
#
loop_
_entity_poly.entity_id
_entity_poly.type
_entity_poly.pdbx_seq_one_letter_code
_entity_poly.pdbx_strand_id
1 'polypeptide(L)'
;MSKMLSEKVKVIKPSGIRKFFDIAATMEGVISLGVGEPDFPTPTKIREAGINSIVEKGTTYTANVGLIELRRAISKYLEDRFQVEYDPANQILVTVGASEAVDLALRAVVNPGDEVLVPEPTYVSYAPSAILAGGVPVPVPTYEKDDFRLTADVIRSLITPKTKAIVFCYPNNPTGAVMEKADLMAIADVLKEHDILIIADEIYAELVYGIEHTSMASLPGMYDKTLLINGFSKAFSMTGWRLGYACGPAPLMEAMKKIHQYVIMCAPTMSQWAAVEALESGMPEVERMVAEYDQRRQTIVQGFRDMGLSCFEPKGAFYCFPRVSDLGMTSDEFCNRLLEAEKVAVVPGSAFGDSGEGFIRVSYAYSIDSIKKALVKIDRFIQAL
;
A
#
# COMPACT_ATOMS: atom_id res chain seq x y z
N MET A 1 -11.17 2.56 -32.14
CA MET A 1 -10.72 3.08 -30.83
C MET A 1 -9.20 3.10 -30.63
N SER A 2 -8.45 2.03 -30.87
CA SER A 2 -7.01 1.95 -30.48
C SER A 2 -6.15 3.15 -30.95
N LYS A 3 -6.29 3.61 -32.20
CA LYS A 3 -5.55 4.79 -32.72
C LYS A 3 -5.86 6.12 -32.01
N MET A 4 -6.98 6.22 -31.27
CA MET A 4 -7.40 7.42 -30.54
C MET A 4 -6.95 7.42 -29.07
N LEU A 5 -6.41 6.31 -28.56
CA LEU A 5 -5.89 6.23 -27.19
C LEU A 5 -4.47 6.81 -27.13
N SER A 6 -4.11 7.42 -26.00
CA SER A 6 -2.75 7.89 -25.77
C SER A 6 -1.77 6.71 -25.72
N GLU A 7 -0.54 6.93 -26.20
CA GLU A 7 0.50 5.90 -26.16
C GLU A 7 0.79 5.42 -24.73
N LYS A 8 0.74 6.32 -23.75
CA LYS A 8 0.87 6.00 -22.32
C LYS A 8 -0.16 4.97 -21.85
N VAL A 9 -1.42 5.09 -22.25
CA VAL A 9 -2.47 4.14 -21.85
C VAL A 9 -2.31 2.80 -22.54
N LYS A 10 -1.80 2.77 -23.78
CA LYS A 10 -1.59 1.53 -24.53
C LYS A 10 -0.50 0.63 -23.93
N VAL A 11 0.54 1.20 -23.31
CA VAL A 11 1.65 0.44 -22.73
C VAL A 11 1.35 -0.10 -21.32
N ILE A 12 0.37 0.47 -20.62
CA ILE A 12 -0.02 0.02 -19.28
C ILE A 12 -0.77 -1.30 -19.40
N LYS A 13 -0.22 -2.35 -18.77
CA LYS A 13 -0.88 -3.66 -18.68
C LYS A 13 -2.12 -3.56 -17.77
N PRO A 14 -3.20 -4.29 -18.05
CA PRO A 14 -4.30 -4.46 -17.10
C PRO A 14 -3.80 -5.01 -15.75
N SER A 15 -4.46 -4.66 -14.65
CA SER A 15 -4.08 -5.16 -13.32
C SER A 15 -4.22 -6.68 -13.24
N GLY A 16 -3.12 -7.37 -12.95
CA GLY A 16 -3.12 -8.83 -12.74
C GLY A 16 -4.04 -9.26 -11.58
N ILE A 17 -4.16 -8.43 -10.55
CA ILE A 17 -5.11 -8.63 -9.44
C ILE A 17 -6.55 -8.64 -9.96
N ARG A 18 -6.91 -7.66 -10.80
CA ARG A 18 -8.29 -7.49 -11.28
C ARG A 18 -8.74 -8.66 -12.17
N LYS A 19 -7.83 -9.16 -13.01
CA LYS A 19 -8.08 -10.33 -13.86
C LYS A 19 -8.58 -11.54 -13.05
N PHE A 20 -7.90 -11.86 -11.94
CA PHE A 20 -8.31 -12.99 -11.08
C PHE A 20 -9.61 -12.74 -10.32
N PHE A 21 -9.88 -11.49 -9.91
CA PHE A 21 -11.17 -11.15 -9.32
C PHE A 21 -12.33 -11.30 -10.29
N ASP A 22 -12.16 -10.86 -11.53
CA ASP A 22 -13.22 -10.96 -12.53
C ASP A 22 -13.54 -12.43 -12.84
N ILE A 23 -12.54 -13.32 -12.85
CA ILE A 23 -12.76 -14.78 -12.97
C ILE A 23 -13.49 -15.32 -11.74
N ALA A 24 -12.98 -15.04 -10.53
CA ALA A 24 -13.58 -15.52 -9.28
C ALA A 24 -15.04 -15.08 -9.11
N ALA A 25 -15.39 -13.88 -9.57
CA ALA A 25 -16.77 -13.35 -9.52
C ALA A 25 -17.75 -14.11 -10.43
N THR A 26 -17.27 -14.85 -11.43
CA THR A 26 -18.10 -15.69 -12.31
C THR A 26 -18.34 -17.10 -11.77
N MET A 27 -17.74 -17.45 -10.63
CA MET A 27 -17.74 -18.80 -10.06
C MET A 27 -18.44 -18.83 -8.70
N GLU A 28 -19.40 -19.73 -8.53
CA GLU A 28 -20.05 -19.93 -7.23
C GLU A 28 -19.13 -20.66 -6.24
N GLY A 29 -19.22 -20.29 -4.96
CA GLY A 29 -18.52 -20.98 -3.87
C GLY A 29 -17.03 -20.70 -3.75
N VAL A 30 -16.51 -19.66 -4.43
CA VAL A 30 -15.09 -19.29 -4.34
C VAL A 30 -14.76 -18.65 -2.99
N ILE A 31 -13.72 -19.17 -2.32
CA ILE A 31 -13.07 -18.48 -1.20
C ILE A 31 -12.00 -17.57 -1.79
N SER A 32 -12.24 -16.26 -1.72
CA SER A 32 -11.25 -15.27 -2.14
C SER A 32 -10.32 -14.94 -0.99
N LEU A 33 -9.02 -15.09 -1.21
CA LEU A 33 -7.93 -14.56 -0.37
C LEU A 33 -7.13 -13.49 -1.12
N GLY A 34 -7.71 -12.94 -2.20
CA GLY A 34 -7.02 -11.97 -3.04
C GLY A 34 -7.26 -10.52 -2.63
N VAL A 35 -8.32 -10.19 -1.89
CA VAL A 35 -8.74 -8.81 -1.63
C VAL A 35 -7.89 -8.17 -0.54
N GLY A 36 -7.36 -6.98 -0.85
CA GLY A 36 -6.55 -6.18 0.05
C GLY A 36 -7.37 -5.22 0.92
N GLU A 37 -8.46 -5.69 1.51
CA GLU A 37 -9.43 -4.91 2.28
C GLU A 37 -9.69 -5.57 3.64
N PRO A 38 -9.69 -4.79 4.74
CA PRO A 38 -10.17 -5.27 6.04
C PRO A 38 -11.58 -5.88 5.96
N ASP A 39 -11.79 -7.02 6.60
CA ASP A 39 -13.11 -7.63 6.81
C ASP A 39 -13.89 -7.01 7.98
N PHE A 40 -13.23 -6.17 8.78
CA PHE A 40 -13.88 -5.44 9.86
C PHE A 40 -14.78 -4.33 9.32
N PRO A 41 -15.96 -4.08 9.92
CA PRO A 41 -16.67 -2.85 9.64
C PRO A 41 -15.85 -1.64 10.12
N THR A 42 -16.01 -0.49 9.46
CA THR A 42 -15.52 0.78 10.02
C THR A 42 -16.06 0.94 11.45
N PRO A 43 -15.22 1.29 12.45
CA PRO A 43 -15.64 1.49 13.83
C PRO A 43 -16.88 2.38 13.97
N THR A 44 -17.76 2.03 14.92
CA THR A 44 -19.09 2.68 15.05
C THR A 44 -18.99 4.19 15.23
N LYS A 45 -18.11 4.68 16.12
CA LYS A 45 -17.93 6.13 16.33
C LYS A 45 -17.53 6.88 15.06
N ILE A 46 -16.64 6.29 14.26
CA ILE A 46 -16.21 6.84 12.97
C ILE A 46 -17.39 6.93 11.99
N ARG A 47 -18.22 5.88 11.91
CA ARG A 47 -19.44 5.89 11.09
C ARG A 47 -20.43 6.95 11.55
N GLU A 48 -20.66 7.05 12.85
CA GLU A 48 -21.54 8.05 13.46
C GLU A 48 -21.06 9.47 13.18
N ALA A 49 -19.76 9.75 13.31
CA ALA A 49 -19.18 11.05 12.97
C ALA A 49 -19.43 11.43 11.49
N GLY A 50 -19.26 10.48 10.58
CA GLY A 50 -19.61 10.67 9.17
C GLY A 50 -21.09 10.99 8.95
N ILE A 51 -21.99 10.23 9.58
CA ILE A 51 -23.45 10.44 9.50
C ILE A 51 -23.85 11.79 10.09
N ASN A 52 -23.39 12.11 11.29
CA ASN A 52 -23.70 13.35 11.99
C ASN A 52 -23.21 14.57 11.21
N SER A 53 -22.05 14.48 10.54
CA SER A 53 -21.54 15.58 9.72
C SER A 53 -22.49 15.99 8.60
N ILE A 54 -23.24 15.04 8.00
CA ILE A 54 -24.21 15.33 6.95
C ILE A 54 -25.36 16.18 7.50
N VAL A 55 -25.80 15.88 8.73
CA VAL A 55 -26.91 16.58 9.39
C VAL A 55 -26.46 17.96 9.91
N GLU A 56 -25.28 18.03 10.51
CA GLU A 56 -24.83 19.22 11.27
C GLU A 56 -23.96 20.19 10.47
N LYS A 57 -23.13 19.67 9.56
CA LYS A 57 -22.11 20.43 8.81
C LYS A 57 -22.48 20.60 7.33
N GLY A 58 -23.39 19.76 6.83
CA GLY A 58 -23.83 19.77 5.43
C GLY A 58 -22.87 19.04 4.49
N THR A 59 -23.10 19.21 3.18
CA THR A 59 -22.46 18.42 2.11
C THR A 59 -21.75 19.27 1.06
N THR A 60 -21.39 20.51 1.42
CA THR A 60 -20.71 21.45 0.52
C THR A 60 -19.22 21.14 0.41
N TYR A 61 -18.58 21.76 -0.59
CA TYR A 61 -17.13 21.66 -0.80
C TYR A 61 -16.34 22.16 0.41
N THR A 62 -15.21 21.51 0.65
CA THR A 62 -14.19 21.95 1.62
C THR A 62 -13.06 22.66 0.89
N ALA A 63 -12.09 23.21 1.65
CA ALA A 63 -10.85 23.70 1.05
C ALA A 63 -10.16 22.57 0.27
N ASN A 64 -9.48 22.91 -0.84
CA ASN A 64 -8.80 21.89 -1.66
C ASN A 64 -7.75 21.08 -0.88
N VAL A 65 -7.14 21.69 0.13
CA VAL A 65 -6.17 21.03 1.02
C VAL A 65 -6.81 20.12 2.07
N GLY A 66 -8.13 20.18 2.22
CA GLY A 66 -8.90 19.54 3.28
C GLY A 66 -9.21 20.46 4.47
N LEU A 67 -10.10 19.96 5.35
CA LEU A 67 -10.50 20.61 6.59
C LEU A 67 -9.27 20.93 7.46
N ILE A 68 -9.28 22.10 8.12
CA ILE A 68 -8.17 22.48 9.00
C ILE A 68 -8.16 21.61 10.27
N GLU A 69 -9.33 21.21 10.73
CA GLU A 69 -9.54 20.28 11.84
C GLU A 69 -8.85 18.95 11.56
N LEU A 70 -9.06 18.39 10.37
CA LEU A 70 -8.42 17.14 9.95
C LEU A 70 -6.91 17.30 9.81
N ARG A 71 -6.42 18.36 9.18
CA ARG A 71 -4.96 18.59 9.04
C ARG A 71 -4.26 18.73 10.39
N ARG A 72 -4.87 19.41 11.36
CA ARG A 72 -4.35 19.50 12.73
C ARG A 72 -4.33 18.14 13.42
N ALA A 73 -5.41 17.36 13.29
CA ALA A 73 -5.47 16.01 13.83
C ALA A 73 -4.39 15.10 13.21
N ILE A 74 -4.15 15.20 11.90
CA ILE A 74 -3.07 14.47 11.20
C ILE A 74 -1.70 14.89 11.75
N SER A 75 -1.41 16.19 11.84
CA SER A 75 -0.13 16.67 12.38
C SER A 75 0.14 16.11 13.77
N LYS A 76 -0.84 16.22 14.67
CA LYS A 76 -0.73 15.71 16.04
C LYS A 76 -0.53 14.20 16.07
N TYR A 77 -1.30 13.47 15.26
CA TYR A 77 -1.21 12.02 15.17
C TYR A 77 0.18 11.56 14.71
N LEU A 78 0.74 12.20 13.69
CA LEU A 78 2.07 11.87 13.17
C LEU A 78 3.18 12.21 14.17
N GLU A 79 3.05 13.32 14.90
CA GLU A 79 3.99 13.69 15.97
C GLU A 79 3.96 12.63 17.09
N ASP A 80 2.78 12.32 17.61
CA ASP A 80 2.59 11.40 18.74
C ASP A 80 2.99 9.95 18.40
N ARG A 81 2.74 9.49 17.16
CA ARG A 81 2.95 8.09 16.77
C ARG A 81 4.21 7.79 15.98
N PHE A 82 4.65 8.72 15.15
CA PHE A 82 5.76 8.48 14.22
C PHE A 82 6.91 9.47 14.41
N GLN A 83 6.81 10.38 15.38
CA GLN A 83 7.84 11.37 15.71
C GLN A 83 8.15 12.31 14.53
N VAL A 84 7.10 12.66 13.76
CA VAL A 84 7.19 13.60 12.64
C VAL A 84 6.09 14.64 12.73
N GLU A 85 6.46 15.91 12.85
CA GLU A 85 5.53 17.04 12.90
C GLU A 85 5.50 17.78 11.54
N TYR A 86 4.31 18.17 11.08
CA TYR A 86 4.13 18.92 9.83
C TYR A 86 3.18 20.09 10.06
N ASP A 87 3.52 21.29 9.60
CA ASP A 87 2.64 22.45 9.73
C ASP A 87 1.30 22.18 9.02
N PRO A 88 0.16 22.12 9.75
CA PRO A 88 -1.13 21.85 9.14
C PRO A 88 -1.51 22.92 8.12
N ALA A 89 -0.96 24.14 8.17
CA ALA A 89 -1.29 25.21 7.26
C ALA A 89 -0.82 24.97 5.82
N ASN A 90 0.34 24.34 5.61
CA ASN A 90 0.97 24.26 4.29
C ASN A 90 1.76 22.96 4.00
N GLN A 91 1.93 22.05 4.97
CA GLN A 91 2.67 20.80 4.80
C GLN A 91 1.78 19.54 4.74
N ILE A 92 0.45 19.69 4.73
CA ILE A 92 -0.50 18.57 4.71
C ILE A 92 -1.55 18.78 3.63
N LEU A 93 -1.73 17.78 2.76
CA LEU A 93 -2.77 17.72 1.73
C LEU A 93 -3.63 16.48 1.93
N VAL A 94 -4.93 16.66 2.17
CA VAL A 94 -5.91 15.57 2.22
C VAL A 94 -6.29 15.15 0.80
N THR A 95 -6.29 13.85 0.53
CA THR A 95 -6.52 13.26 -0.81
C THR A 95 -7.61 12.20 -0.78
N VAL A 96 -8.09 11.81 -1.96
CA VAL A 96 -9.05 10.73 -2.21
C VAL A 96 -8.33 9.37 -2.17
N GLY A 97 -7.92 9.02 -0.95
CA GLY A 97 -7.07 7.87 -0.66
C GLY A 97 -5.60 8.12 -0.96
N ALA A 98 -4.75 7.23 -0.44
CA ALA A 98 -3.29 7.25 -0.67
C ALA A 98 -2.92 7.12 -2.16
N SER A 99 -3.73 6.40 -2.94
CA SER A 99 -3.49 6.23 -4.39
C SER A 99 -3.50 7.55 -5.15
N GLU A 100 -4.37 8.51 -4.78
CA GLU A 100 -4.34 9.84 -5.39
C GLU A 100 -3.07 10.59 -4.97
N ALA A 101 -2.66 10.50 -3.70
CA ALA A 101 -1.44 11.16 -3.23
C ALA A 101 -0.20 10.74 -4.05
N VAL A 102 -0.08 9.44 -4.37
CA VAL A 102 1.00 8.93 -5.22
C VAL A 102 0.92 9.49 -6.65
N ASP A 103 -0.26 9.51 -7.28
CA ASP A 103 -0.44 10.07 -8.62
C ASP A 103 -0.12 11.58 -8.65
N LEU A 104 -0.60 12.34 -7.67
CA LEU A 104 -0.30 13.77 -7.53
C LEU A 104 1.20 14.02 -7.35
N ALA A 105 1.87 13.24 -6.49
CA ALA A 105 3.29 13.35 -6.24
C ALA A 105 4.12 13.14 -7.51
N LEU A 106 3.84 12.04 -8.23
CA LEU A 106 4.56 11.72 -9.46
C LEU A 106 4.32 12.79 -10.54
N ARG A 107 3.07 13.24 -10.72
CA ARG A 107 2.76 14.34 -11.67
C ARG A 107 3.39 15.68 -11.29
N ALA A 108 3.62 15.92 -10.00
CA ALA A 108 4.24 17.15 -9.52
C ALA A 108 5.74 17.21 -9.80
N VAL A 109 6.44 16.07 -9.84
CA VAL A 109 7.92 16.04 -9.88
C VAL A 109 8.53 15.39 -11.12
N VAL A 110 7.81 14.51 -11.81
CA VAL A 110 8.33 13.71 -12.93
C VAL A 110 8.14 14.45 -14.25
N ASN A 111 9.24 14.65 -14.99
CA ASN A 111 9.23 15.10 -16.38
C ASN A 111 9.30 13.91 -17.35
N PRO A 112 8.97 14.11 -18.64
CA PRO A 112 9.15 13.08 -19.66
C PRO A 112 10.58 12.52 -19.68
N GLY A 113 10.72 11.22 -19.45
CA GLY A 113 12.02 10.51 -19.47
C GLY A 113 12.78 10.49 -18.13
N ASP A 114 12.27 11.15 -17.09
CA ASP A 114 12.80 11.00 -15.73
C ASP A 114 12.58 9.56 -15.24
N GLU A 115 13.53 9.02 -14.50
CA GLU A 115 13.48 7.66 -13.96
C GLU A 115 12.87 7.67 -12.54
N VAL A 116 11.97 6.72 -12.28
CA VAL A 116 11.35 6.50 -10.97
C VAL A 116 11.73 5.10 -10.49
N LEU A 117 12.49 5.01 -9.41
CA LEU A 117 12.83 3.73 -8.79
C LEU A 117 11.58 3.14 -8.11
N VAL A 118 11.24 1.89 -8.45
CA VAL A 118 10.06 1.18 -7.94
C VAL A 118 10.50 -0.20 -7.44
N PRO A 119 10.44 -0.48 -6.12
CA PRO A 119 10.71 -1.80 -5.58
C PRO A 119 9.89 -2.90 -6.22
N GLU A 120 10.41 -4.12 -6.29
CA GLU A 120 9.63 -5.30 -6.67
C GLU A 120 10.01 -6.48 -5.75
N PRO A 121 9.03 -7.24 -5.20
CA PRO A 121 7.59 -7.13 -5.43
C PRO A 121 6.94 -5.92 -4.74
N THR A 122 6.00 -5.25 -5.40
CA THR A 122 5.32 -4.07 -4.82
C THR A 122 3.89 -3.89 -5.30
N TYR A 123 3.19 -2.92 -4.71
CA TYR A 123 1.85 -2.55 -5.09
C TYR A 123 1.76 -2.10 -6.56
N VAL A 124 0.78 -2.68 -7.25
CA VAL A 124 0.67 -2.69 -8.72
C VAL A 124 0.49 -1.32 -9.39
N SER A 125 0.27 -0.25 -8.63
CA SER A 125 -0.03 1.08 -9.19
C SER A 125 1.20 1.94 -9.44
N TYR A 126 2.34 1.70 -8.79
CA TYR A 126 3.47 2.63 -8.81
C TYR A 126 4.08 2.80 -10.20
N ALA A 127 4.46 1.69 -10.85
CA ALA A 127 5.02 1.74 -12.20
C ALA A 127 4.03 2.33 -13.24
N PRO A 128 2.74 1.92 -13.29
CA PRO A 128 1.75 2.60 -14.14
C PRO A 128 1.60 4.10 -13.86
N SER A 129 1.63 4.52 -12.60
CA SER A 129 1.50 5.95 -12.24
C SER A 129 2.71 6.75 -12.72
N ALA A 130 3.92 6.19 -12.64
CA ALA A 130 5.12 6.81 -13.19
C ALA A 130 5.01 6.98 -14.72
N ILE A 131 4.53 5.95 -15.43
CA ILE A 131 4.30 6.01 -16.89
C ILE A 131 3.26 7.08 -17.24
N LEU A 132 2.16 7.17 -16.48
CA LEU A 132 1.12 8.19 -16.69
C LEU A 132 1.68 9.61 -16.51
N ALA A 133 2.55 9.83 -15.51
CA ALA A 133 3.28 11.08 -15.33
C ALA A 133 4.28 11.35 -16.47
N GLY A 134 4.74 10.32 -17.19
CA GLY A 134 5.70 10.42 -18.29
C GLY A 134 7.11 9.96 -17.95
N GLY A 135 7.29 9.43 -16.74
CA GLY A 135 8.55 8.85 -16.31
C GLY A 135 8.74 7.42 -16.81
N VAL A 136 9.94 6.91 -16.54
CA VAL A 136 10.38 5.55 -16.82
C VAL A 136 10.49 4.82 -15.47
N PRO A 137 9.61 3.85 -15.15
CA PRO A 137 9.77 3.05 -13.95
C PRO A 137 11.00 2.15 -14.09
N VAL A 138 11.86 2.17 -13.07
CA VAL A 138 13.07 1.35 -12.96
C VAL A 138 12.88 0.38 -11.79
N PRO A 139 12.74 -0.93 -12.05
CA PRO A 139 12.58 -1.94 -11.00
C PRO A 139 13.75 -1.98 -10.02
N VAL A 140 13.47 -2.04 -8.73
CA VAL A 140 14.43 -2.26 -7.65
C VAL A 140 14.12 -3.62 -7.00
N PRO A 141 14.77 -4.72 -7.43
CA PRO A 141 14.39 -6.05 -6.99
C PRO A 141 14.74 -6.26 -5.51
N THR A 142 13.83 -6.91 -4.77
CA THR A 142 14.04 -7.45 -3.43
C THR A 142 13.75 -8.95 -3.44
N TYR A 143 14.38 -9.68 -2.52
CA TYR A 143 14.36 -11.15 -2.54
C TYR A 143 14.04 -11.71 -1.16
N GLU A 144 13.46 -12.91 -1.12
CA GLU A 144 13.14 -13.62 0.13
C GLU A 144 14.38 -13.82 1.02
N LYS A 145 15.56 -14.06 0.43
CA LYS A 145 16.83 -14.23 1.16
C LYS A 145 17.25 -13.00 1.97
N ASP A 146 16.72 -11.82 1.60
CA ASP A 146 16.97 -10.53 2.23
C ASP A 146 15.68 -10.03 2.93
N ASP A 147 14.78 -10.94 3.31
CA ASP A 147 13.48 -10.64 3.93
C ASP A 147 12.61 -9.65 3.12
N PHE A 148 12.79 -9.63 1.78
CA PHE A 148 12.18 -8.68 0.85
C PHE A 148 12.40 -7.19 1.21
N ARG A 149 13.47 -6.88 1.95
CA ARG A 149 13.86 -5.52 2.30
C ARG A 149 14.61 -4.85 1.14
N LEU A 150 14.49 -3.53 1.08
CA LEU A 150 15.34 -2.72 0.21
C LEU A 150 16.76 -2.69 0.76
N THR A 151 17.74 -2.69 -0.14
CA THR A 151 19.15 -2.54 0.25
C THR A 151 19.74 -1.29 -0.38
N ALA A 152 20.59 -0.61 0.39
CA ALA A 152 21.29 0.58 -0.05
C ALA A 152 22.15 0.33 -1.30
N ASP A 153 22.78 -0.85 -1.39
CA ASP A 153 23.66 -1.20 -2.52
C ASP A 153 22.89 -1.35 -3.84
N VAL A 154 21.73 -2.01 -3.82
CA VAL A 154 20.89 -2.14 -5.01
C VAL A 154 20.39 -0.77 -5.45
N ILE A 155 19.90 0.06 -4.51
CA ILE A 155 19.45 1.43 -4.82
C ILE A 155 20.59 2.24 -5.42
N ARG A 156 21.77 2.24 -4.79
CA ARG A 156 22.96 2.96 -5.27
C ARG A 156 23.35 2.56 -6.70
N SER A 157 23.26 1.28 -7.02
CA SER A 157 23.62 0.76 -8.35
C SER A 157 22.67 1.18 -9.46
N LEU A 158 21.44 1.57 -9.13
CA LEU A 158 20.40 1.95 -10.09
C LEU A 158 20.25 3.46 -10.26
N ILE A 159 20.89 4.27 -9.41
CA ILE A 159 20.84 5.73 -9.52
C ILE A 159 21.59 6.17 -10.77
N THR A 160 20.91 6.98 -11.58
CA THR A 160 21.46 7.66 -12.76
C THR A 160 21.19 9.17 -12.66
N PRO A 161 21.79 9.99 -13.54
CA PRO A 161 21.44 11.41 -13.64
C PRO A 161 19.96 11.70 -13.98
N LYS A 162 19.20 10.69 -14.43
CA LYS A 162 17.76 10.81 -14.70
C LYS A 162 16.88 10.39 -13.53
N THR A 163 17.44 9.77 -12.49
CA THR A 163 16.68 9.32 -11.34
C THR A 163 16.09 10.52 -10.59
N LYS A 164 14.76 10.58 -10.53
CA LYS A 164 14.02 11.72 -9.99
C LYS A 164 13.33 11.41 -8.66
N ALA A 165 12.86 10.18 -8.50
CA ALA A 165 12.19 9.75 -7.30
C ALA A 165 12.38 8.25 -7.05
N ILE A 166 12.21 7.85 -5.80
CA ILE A 166 11.93 6.47 -5.39
C ILE A 166 10.56 6.44 -4.72
N VAL A 167 9.72 5.47 -5.08
CA VAL A 167 8.43 5.24 -4.43
C VAL A 167 8.40 3.84 -3.84
N PHE A 168 8.19 3.74 -2.53
CA PHE A 168 8.17 2.45 -1.83
C PHE A 168 7.05 2.38 -0.79
N CYS A 169 6.60 1.17 -0.50
CA CYS A 169 5.60 0.91 0.53
C CYS A 169 6.12 -0.12 1.52
N TYR A 170 6.27 0.31 2.77
CA TYR A 170 6.67 -0.53 3.89
C TYR A 170 5.87 -0.09 5.14
N PRO A 171 5.15 -0.99 5.83
CA PRO A 171 5.00 -2.43 5.55
C PRO A 171 4.47 -2.78 4.15
N ASN A 172 5.08 -3.80 3.55
CA ASN A 172 5.00 -4.02 2.11
C ASN A 172 3.77 -4.82 1.68
N ASN A 173 3.14 -4.38 0.59
CA ASN A 173 2.24 -5.18 -0.23
C ASN A 173 3.00 -5.55 -1.51
N PRO A 174 3.26 -6.83 -1.79
CA PRO A 174 2.53 -8.02 -1.32
C PRO A 174 3.18 -8.83 -0.19
N THR A 175 4.40 -8.51 0.23
CA THR A 175 5.25 -9.45 1.00
C THR A 175 4.98 -9.47 2.51
N GLY A 176 4.43 -8.38 3.04
CA GLY A 176 4.34 -8.12 4.48
C GLY A 176 5.70 -7.81 5.13
N ALA A 177 6.75 -7.57 4.33
CA ALA A 177 8.04 -7.14 4.83
C ALA A 177 7.98 -5.74 5.44
N VAL A 178 8.88 -5.47 6.37
CA VAL A 178 9.06 -4.17 7.04
C VAL A 178 10.53 -3.79 6.97
N MET A 179 10.79 -2.50 6.80
CA MET A 179 12.14 -1.96 6.90
C MET A 179 12.49 -1.74 8.35
N GLU A 180 13.66 -2.20 8.79
CA GLU A 180 14.19 -1.78 10.08
C GLU A 180 14.81 -0.38 9.97
N LYS A 181 14.93 0.30 11.10
CA LYS A 181 15.56 1.62 11.18
C LYS A 181 16.97 1.61 10.58
N ALA A 182 17.74 0.53 10.79
CA ALA A 182 19.08 0.39 10.22
C ALA A 182 19.06 0.33 8.69
N ASP A 183 18.09 -0.39 8.09
CA ASP A 183 17.92 -0.46 6.65
C ASP A 183 17.60 0.92 6.06
N LEU A 184 16.64 1.63 6.66
CA LEU A 184 16.26 2.97 6.23
C LEU A 184 17.39 3.99 6.42
N MET A 185 18.17 3.89 7.49
CA MET A 185 19.36 4.73 7.69
C MET A 185 20.40 4.51 6.59
N ALA A 186 20.68 3.26 6.22
CA ALA A 186 21.61 2.95 5.14
C ALA A 186 21.13 3.53 3.80
N ILE A 187 19.83 3.45 3.52
CA ILE A 187 19.21 4.05 2.32
C ILE A 187 19.28 5.57 2.39
N ALA A 188 18.98 6.17 3.55
CA ALA A 188 19.07 7.61 3.76
C ALA A 188 20.48 8.12 3.46
N ASP A 189 21.51 7.39 3.90
CA ASP A 189 22.91 7.77 3.64
C ASP A 189 23.28 7.74 2.15
N VAL A 190 22.63 6.89 1.34
CA VAL A 190 22.74 6.99 -0.13
C VAL A 190 22.02 8.23 -0.64
N LEU A 191 20.76 8.42 -0.27
CA LEU A 191 19.87 9.40 -0.91
C LEU A 191 20.11 10.85 -0.46
N LYS A 192 20.77 11.08 0.69
CA LYS A 192 21.16 12.41 1.17
C LYS A 192 21.97 13.18 0.11
N GLU A 193 22.83 12.50 -0.62
CA GLU A 193 23.75 13.09 -1.61
C GLU A 193 23.09 13.34 -2.99
N HIS A 194 21.81 12.98 -3.16
CA HIS A 194 21.12 13.07 -4.45
C HIS A 194 19.84 13.93 -4.37
N ASP A 195 19.51 14.62 -5.45
CA ASP A 195 18.25 15.37 -5.60
C ASP A 195 17.10 14.45 -6.04
N ILE A 196 16.91 13.37 -5.27
CA ILE A 196 15.88 12.34 -5.48
C ILE A 196 14.81 12.51 -4.42
N LEU A 197 13.54 12.65 -4.84
CA LEU A 197 12.40 12.66 -3.91
C LEU A 197 12.12 11.24 -3.40
N ILE A 198 11.88 11.10 -2.10
CA ILE A 198 11.44 9.86 -1.50
C ILE A 198 9.93 9.92 -1.32
N ILE A 199 9.18 9.03 -1.97
CA ILE A 199 7.74 8.87 -1.78
C ILE A 199 7.54 7.63 -0.90
N ALA A 200 7.38 7.86 0.40
CA ALA A 200 7.20 6.80 1.40
C ALA A 200 5.69 6.56 1.60
N ASP A 201 5.18 5.48 1.00
CA ASP A 201 3.81 5.01 1.20
C ASP A 201 3.74 4.17 2.48
N GLU A 202 3.35 4.81 3.56
CA GLU A 202 3.29 4.28 4.91
C GLU A 202 1.84 3.88 5.28
N ILE A 203 0.98 3.56 4.30
CA ILE A 203 -0.44 3.21 4.49
C ILE A 203 -0.72 2.00 5.41
N TYR A 204 0.33 1.24 5.73
CA TYR A 204 0.28 0.07 6.61
C TYR A 204 1.07 0.27 7.92
N ALA A 205 1.51 1.49 8.24
CA ALA A 205 2.42 1.77 9.36
C ALA A 205 1.91 1.27 10.72
N GLU A 206 0.60 1.28 10.94
CA GLU A 206 -0.04 0.82 12.17
C GLU A 206 -0.17 -0.72 12.21
N LEU A 207 -0.10 -1.38 11.06
CA LEU A 207 -0.27 -2.83 10.94
C LEU A 207 1.10 -3.53 10.98
N VAL A 208 1.78 -3.46 12.12
CA VAL A 208 3.08 -4.11 12.36
C VAL A 208 2.99 -5.14 13.49
N TYR A 209 3.84 -6.17 13.44
CA TYR A 209 3.82 -7.31 14.36
C TYR A 209 5.18 -7.51 15.01
N GLY A 210 5.27 -7.31 16.32
CA GLY A 210 6.50 -7.51 17.10
C GLY A 210 7.64 -6.52 16.77
N ILE A 211 7.33 -5.43 16.08
CA ILE A 211 8.28 -4.39 15.68
C ILE A 211 7.58 -3.02 15.66
N GLU A 212 8.36 -1.95 15.82
CA GLU A 212 7.91 -0.58 15.66
C GLU A 212 8.20 -0.09 14.23
N HIS A 213 7.21 0.55 13.60
CA HIS A 213 7.40 1.20 12.30
C HIS A 213 8.29 2.43 12.44
N THR A 214 9.24 2.59 11.52
CA THR A 214 10.07 3.80 11.43
C THR A 214 9.69 4.57 10.17
N SER A 215 9.17 5.80 10.34
CA SER A 215 8.92 6.67 9.19
C SER A 215 10.24 7.13 8.57
N MET A 216 10.30 7.17 7.24
CA MET A 216 11.48 7.69 6.55
C MET A 216 11.72 9.17 6.85
N ALA A 217 10.65 9.94 7.02
CA ALA A 217 10.72 11.38 7.29
C ALA A 217 11.27 11.71 8.69
N SER A 218 11.24 10.77 9.65
CA SER A 218 11.80 10.98 11.00
C SER A 218 13.32 10.82 11.04
N LEU A 219 13.94 10.30 9.97
CA LEU A 219 15.38 10.10 9.93
C LEU A 219 16.14 11.42 9.70
N PRO A 220 17.34 11.58 10.30
CA PRO A 220 18.14 12.79 10.14
C PRO A 220 18.41 13.12 8.67
N GLY A 221 18.05 14.34 8.26
CA GLY A 221 18.26 14.84 6.90
C GLY A 221 17.25 14.35 5.85
N MET A 222 16.24 13.55 6.24
CA MET A 222 15.25 12.99 5.31
C MET A 222 13.91 13.72 5.30
N TYR A 223 13.60 14.53 6.32
CA TYR A 223 12.36 15.30 6.40
C TYR A 223 12.06 16.11 5.13
N ASP A 224 13.01 16.94 4.68
CA ASP A 224 12.83 17.79 3.49
C ASP A 224 12.90 17.05 2.15
N LYS A 225 13.29 15.76 2.16
CA LYS A 225 13.40 14.90 0.97
C LYS A 225 12.31 13.84 0.89
N THR A 226 11.44 13.76 1.89
CA THR A 226 10.42 12.71 1.99
C THR A 226 9.03 13.32 1.84
N LEU A 227 8.26 12.74 0.94
CA LEU A 227 6.81 12.81 0.92
C LEU A 227 6.27 11.58 1.64
N LEU A 228 5.72 11.78 2.83
CA LEU A 228 5.00 10.75 3.58
C LEU A 228 3.58 10.66 3.02
N ILE A 229 3.15 9.47 2.64
CA ILE A 229 1.78 9.17 2.25
C ILE A 229 1.21 8.16 3.24
N ASN A 230 0.04 8.46 3.80
CA ASN A 230 -0.69 7.53 4.64
C ASN A 230 -2.21 7.80 4.49
N GLY A 231 -3.07 7.14 5.27
CA GLY A 231 -4.50 7.28 5.17
C GLY A 231 -5.27 6.31 6.04
N PHE A 232 -6.58 6.28 5.83
CA PHE A 232 -7.50 5.65 6.79
C PHE A 232 -7.98 4.26 6.34
N SER A 233 -7.64 3.89 5.10
CA SER A 233 -8.21 2.70 4.46
C SER A 233 -7.86 1.39 5.16
N LYS A 234 -6.68 1.31 5.80
CA LYS A 234 -6.14 0.04 6.31
C LYS A 234 -6.23 -0.02 7.83
N ALA A 235 -5.61 0.93 8.52
CA ALA A 235 -5.64 1.00 9.98
C ALA A 235 -7.07 1.13 10.54
N PHE A 236 -7.92 1.98 9.95
CA PHE A 236 -9.24 2.31 10.50
C PHE A 236 -10.40 1.60 9.80
N SER A 237 -10.12 0.63 8.92
CA SER A 237 -11.12 -0.03 8.07
C SER A 237 -12.03 0.96 7.31
N MET A 238 -11.41 1.93 6.61
CA MET A 238 -12.12 2.98 5.87
C MET A 238 -11.89 2.94 4.35
N THR A 239 -11.73 1.76 3.75
CA THR A 239 -11.48 1.56 2.31
C THR A 239 -12.46 2.32 1.41
N GLY A 240 -13.77 2.18 1.68
CA GLY A 240 -14.87 2.79 0.92
C GLY A 240 -15.07 4.28 1.17
N TRP A 241 -14.47 4.86 2.20
CA TRP A 241 -14.58 6.29 2.51
C TRP A 241 -13.69 7.16 1.62
N ARG A 242 -12.72 6.53 0.95
CA ARG A 242 -11.80 7.15 -0.01
C ARG A 242 -11.06 8.35 0.58
N LEU A 243 -10.33 8.13 1.67
CA LEU A 243 -9.56 9.18 2.34
C LEU A 243 -8.11 8.77 2.62
N GLY A 244 -7.20 9.66 2.28
CA GLY A 244 -5.77 9.59 2.59
C GLY A 244 -5.19 10.99 2.74
N TYR A 245 -3.89 11.07 2.95
CA TYR A 245 -3.19 12.34 3.04
C TYR A 245 -1.74 12.19 2.61
N ALA A 246 -1.16 13.31 2.21
CA ALA A 246 0.25 13.45 1.94
C ALA A 246 0.83 14.55 2.85
N CYS A 247 2.03 14.31 3.38
CA CYS A 247 2.75 15.25 4.22
C CYS A 247 4.18 15.41 3.70
N GLY A 248 4.65 16.65 3.59
CA GLY A 248 5.99 16.92 3.05
C GLY A 248 6.30 18.41 2.93
N PRO A 249 7.37 18.76 2.19
CA PRO A 249 7.79 20.15 2.00
C PRO A 249 6.67 21.01 1.40
N ALA A 250 6.46 22.22 1.95
CA ALA A 250 5.40 23.12 1.52
C ALA A 250 5.38 23.42 -0.01
N PRO A 251 6.53 23.59 -0.71
CA PRO A 251 6.52 23.77 -2.17
C PRO A 251 5.94 22.57 -2.92
N LEU A 252 6.20 21.34 -2.45
CA LEU A 252 5.66 20.12 -3.04
C LEU A 252 4.15 20.01 -2.78
N MET A 253 3.70 20.33 -1.56
CA MET A 253 2.28 20.37 -1.21
C MET A 253 1.51 21.37 -2.07
N GLU A 254 2.08 22.55 -2.31
CA GLU A 254 1.47 23.56 -3.17
C GLU A 254 1.33 23.08 -4.63
N ALA A 255 2.36 22.39 -5.15
CA ALA A 255 2.32 21.80 -6.47
C ALA A 255 1.27 20.67 -6.58
N MET A 256 1.22 19.77 -5.60
CA MET A 256 0.22 18.69 -5.54
C MET A 256 -1.20 19.26 -5.41
N LYS A 257 -1.41 20.27 -4.56
CA LYS A 257 -2.69 20.99 -4.42
C LYS A 257 -3.15 21.58 -5.76
N LYS A 258 -2.24 22.21 -6.51
CA LYS A 258 -2.55 22.78 -7.83
C LYS A 258 -3.08 21.70 -8.79
N ILE A 259 -2.50 20.51 -8.79
CA ILE A 259 -2.99 19.39 -9.63
C ILE A 259 -4.33 18.88 -9.09
N HIS A 260 -4.45 18.67 -7.78
CA HIS A 260 -5.66 18.19 -7.12
C HIS A 260 -6.89 19.05 -7.45
N GLN A 261 -6.72 20.37 -7.50
CA GLN A 261 -7.76 21.35 -7.87
C GLN A 261 -8.41 21.07 -9.24
N TYR A 262 -7.64 20.57 -10.20
CA TYR A 262 -8.12 20.32 -11.56
C TYR A 262 -8.58 18.88 -11.81
N VAL A 263 -8.24 17.94 -10.91
CA VAL A 263 -8.59 16.51 -11.07
C VAL A 263 -9.78 16.13 -10.20
N ILE A 264 -9.80 16.54 -8.93
CA ILE A 264 -10.79 16.12 -7.93
C ILE A 264 -11.48 17.29 -7.23
N MET A 265 -10.79 18.43 -7.08
CA MET A 265 -11.14 19.59 -6.27
C MET A 265 -10.89 19.42 -4.75
N CYS A 266 -11.61 18.53 -4.06
CA CYS A 266 -11.39 18.27 -2.63
C CYS A 266 -11.85 16.85 -2.24
N ALA A 267 -11.29 16.31 -1.17
CA ALA A 267 -11.73 15.02 -0.63
C ALA A 267 -13.16 15.06 -0.05
N PRO A 268 -13.89 13.91 0.03
CA PRO A 268 -15.28 13.89 0.49
C PRO A 268 -15.45 14.44 1.91
N THR A 269 -16.34 15.42 2.08
CA THR A 269 -16.55 16.17 3.34
C THR A 269 -16.86 15.26 4.53
N MET A 270 -17.81 14.32 4.38
CA MET A 270 -18.20 13.38 5.44
C MET A 270 -17.06 12.44 5.83
N SER A 271 -16.23 12.04 4.86
CA SER A 271 -15.07 11.20 5.12
C SER A 271 -14.04 11.94 5.96
N GLN A 272 -13.86 13.24 5.71
CA GLN A 272 -12.94 14.06 6.48
C GLN A 272 -13.36 14.18 7.95
N TRP A 273 -14.65 14.38 8.23
CA TRP A 273 -15.17 14.39 9.60
C TRP A 273 -15.07 13.04 10.30
N ALA A 274 -15.37 11.95 9.59
CA ALA A 274 -15.15 10.60 10.10
C ALA A 274 -13.68 10.34 10.45
N ALA A 275 -12.75 10.86 9.65
CA ALA A 275 -11.32 10.72 9.89
C ALA A 275 -10.81 11.56 11.07
N VAL A 276 -11.41 12.71 11.37
CA VAL A 276 -11.13 13.43 12.62
C VAL A 276 -11.42 12.52 13.82
N GLU A 277 -12.62 11.92 13.87
CA GLU A 277 -12.99 10.96 14.92
C GLU A 277 -12.06 9.74 14.95
N ALA A 278 -11.65 9.26 13.77
CA ALA A 278 -10.72 8.13 13.66
C ALA A 278 -9.38 8.42 14.37
N LEU A 279 -8.80 9.60 14.16
CA LEU A 279 -7.54 9.99 14.80
C LEU A 279 -7.70 10.28 16.29
N GLU A 280 -8.84 10.81 16.72
CA GLU A 280 -9.09 11.17 18.12
C GLU A 280 -9.41 9.96 19.01
N SER A 281 -10.16 8.98 18.50
CA SER A 281 -10.69 7.89 19.33
C SER A 281 -10.56 6.49 18.74
N GLY A 282 -10.05 6.35 17.51
CA GLY A 282 -10.04 5.08 16.78
C GLY A 282 -8.95 4.09 17.18
N MET A 283 -7.86 4.54 17.83
CA MET A 283 -6.68 3.70 18.10
C MET A 283 -6.97 2.40 18.86
N PRO A 284 -7.83 2.35 19.89
CA PRO A 284 -8.17 1.09 20.56
C PRO A 284 -8.78 0.04 19.61
N GLU A 285 -9.56 0.46 18.60
CA GLU A 285 -10.07 -0.46 17.58
C GLU A 285 -8.99 -0.89 16.60
N VAL A 286 -8.05 0.00 16.25
CA VAL A 286 -6.87 -0.36 15.45
C VAL A 286 -6.05 -1.45 16.16
N GLU A 287 -5.73 -1.25 17.43
CA GLU A 287 -4.97 -2.21 18.25
C GLU A 287 -5.68 -3.58 18.33
N ARG A 288 -7.01 -3.58 18.50
CA ARG A 288 -7.83 -4.81 18.47
C ARG A 288 -7.73 -5.52 17.12
N MET A 289 -7.86 -4.79 16.01
CA MET A 289 -7.74 -5.36 14.66
C MET A 289 -6.34 -5.90 14.38
N VAL A 290 -5.29 -5.20 14.81
CA VAL A 290 -3.88 -5.64 14.67
C VAL A 290 -3.64 -6.95 15.40
N ALA A 291 -4.14 -7.09 16.64
CA ALA A 291 -4.02 -8.33 17.41
C ALA A 291 -4.71 -9.52 16.71
N GLU A 292 -5.88 -9.28 16.12
CA GLU A 292 -6.61 -10.30 15.38
C GLU A 292 -5.90 -10.65 14.06
N TYR A 293 -5.37 -9.66 13.34
CA TYR A 293 -4.55 -9.92 12.17
C TYR A 293 -3.28 -10.71 12.50
N ASP A 294 -2.64 -10.46 13.64
CA ASP A 294 -1.45 -11.23 14.05
C ASP A 294 -1.78 -12.71 14.31
N GLN A 295 -2.92 -13.00 14.95
CA GLN A 295 -3.39 -14.38 15.12
C GLN A 295 -3.66 -15.06 13.75
N ARG A 296 -4.31 -14.35 12.84
CA ARG A 296 -4.62 -14.84 11.49
C ARG A 296 -3.35 -15.07 10.67
N ARG A 297 -2.38 -14.17 10.79
CA ARG A 297 -1.04 -14.24 10.18
C ARG A 297 -0.29 -15.48 10.63
N GLN A 298 -0.21 -15.73 11.94
CA GLN A 298 0.45 -16.93 12.48
C GLN A 298 -0.23 -18.21 11.95
N THR A 299 -1.56 -18.23 11.92
CA THR A 299 -2.33 -19.39 11.40
C THR A 299 -2.05 -19.65 9.92
N ILE A 300 -2.10 -18.62 9.08
CA ILE A 300 -1.96 -18.79 7.63
C ILE A 300 -0.52 -19.13 7.24
N VAL A 301 0.47 -18.50 7.89
CA VAL A 301 1.89 -18.75 7.63
C VAL A 301 2.26 -20.16 8.08
N GLN A 302 1.84 -20.58 9.28
CA GLN A 302 2.08 -21.94 9.74
C GLN A 302 1.40 -22.96 8.83
N GLY A 303 0.17 -22.69 8.38
CA GLY A 303 -0.52 -23.55 7.43
C GLY A 303 0.27 -23.79 6.14
N PHE A 304 0.83 -22.74 5.52
CA PHE A 304 1.67 -22.91 4.33
C PHE A 304 2.97 -23.68 4.62
N ARG A 305 3.60 -23.45 5.77
CA ARG A 305 4.82 -24.17 6.17
C ARG A 305 4.55 -25.66 6.43
N ASP A 306 3.41 -25.99 7.04
CA ASP A 306 2.98 -27.37 7.29
C ASP A 306 2.72 -28.13 5.96
N MET A 307 2.33 -27.41 4.90
CA MET A 307 2.19 -27.95 3.53
C MET A 307 3.53 -28.07 2.79
N GLY A 308 4.66 -27.76 3.43
CA GLY A 308 5.99 -27.83 2.85
C GLY A 308 6.40 -26.64 1.98
N LEU A 309 5.63 -25.54 1.98
CA LEU A 309 6.00 -24.33 1.23
C LEU A 309 6.86 -23.39 2.06
N SER A 310 7.88 -22.78 1.43
CA SER A 310 8.56 -21.63 2.02
C SER A 310 7.58 -20.48 2.14
N CYS A 311 7.49 -19.90 3.32
CA CYS A 311 6.74 -18.68 3.56
C CYS A 311 7.53 -17.81 4.52
N PHE A 312 8.07 -16.71 3.99
CA PHE A 312 8.60 -15.60 4.77
C PHE A 312 7.61 -15.21 5.89
N GLU A 313 8.14 -14.83 7.04
CA GLU A 313 7.34 -14.36 8.19
C GLU A 313 7.02 -12.87 8.00
N PRO A 314 5.83 -12.49 7.53
CA PRO A 314 5.47 -11.08 7.39
C PRO A 314 5.47 -10.40 8.76
N LYS A 315 6.08 -9.21 8.83
CA LYS A 315 6.14 -8.38 10.04
C LYS A 315 5.20 -7.18 9.98
N GLY A 316 4.45 -7.02 8.90
CA GLY A 316 3.38 -6.03 8.82
C GLY A 316 2.45 -6.22 7.62
N ALA A 317 1.58 -5.23 7.40
CA ALA A 317 0.43 -5.31 6.49
C ALA A 317 -0.47 -6.52 6.82
N PHE A 318 -1.31 -6.98 5.88
CA PHE A 318 -2.14 -8.18 6.07
C PHE A 318 -1.98 -9.22 4.96
N TYR A 319 -0.75 -9.39 4.46
CA TYR A 319 -0.42 -10.30 3.38
C TYR A 319 0.71 -11.25 3.77
N CYS A 320 0.67 -12.47 3.26
CA CYS A 320 1.83 -13.35 3.17
C CYS A 320 2.11 -13.71 1.71
N PHE A 321 3.35 -14.13 1.44
CA PHE A 321 3.86 -14.32 0.10
C PHE A 321 4.60 -15.66 -0.02
N PRO A 322 3.89 -16.80 0.08
CA PRO A 322 4.52 -18.12 0.01
C PRO A 322 5.10 -18.39 -1.38
N ARG A 323 6.23 -19.09 -1.39
CA ARG A 323 6.88 -19.58 -2.60
C ARG A 323 6.17 -20.84 -3.09
N VAL A 324 5.79 -20.84 -4.37
CA VAL A 324 5.16 -21.96 -5.06
C VAL A 324 6.03 -22.53 -6.18
N SER A 325 7.12 -21.85 -6.55
CA SER A 325 8.06 -22.31 -7.58
C SER A 325 8.69 -23.66 -7.29
N ASP A 326 8.80 -24.03 -6.00
CA ASP A 326 9.35 -25.30 -5.56
C ASP A 326 8.46 -26.49 -5.98
N LEU A 327 7.20 -26.23 -6.34
CA LEU A 327 6.27 -27.20 -6.93
C LEU A 327 6.42 -27.34 -8.46
N GLY A 328 7.40 -26.68 -9.07
CA GLY A 328 7.65 -26.74 -10.52
C GLY A 328 6.62 -25.99 -11.37
N MET A 329 5.86 -25.07 -10.78
CA MET A 329 4.83 -24.27 -11.46
C MET A 329 5.17 -22.78 -11.44
N THR A 330 4.67 -22.05 -12.44
CA THR A 330 4.65 -20.58 -12.42
C THR A 330 3.59 -20.06 -11.44
N SER A 331 3.71 -18.79 -11.02
CA SER A 331 2.72 -18.13 -10.17
C SER A 331 1.31 -18.19 -10.79
N ASP A 332 1.21 -17.85 -12.08
CA ASP A 332 -0.06 -17.87 -12.81
C ASP A 332 -0.64 -19.28 -12.95
N GLU A 333 0.19 -20.29 -13.23
CA GLU A 333 -0.26 -21.68 -13.34
C GLU A 333 -0.83 -22.18 -12.00
N PHE A 334 -0.11 -21.95 -10.90
CA PHE A 334 -0.57 -22.35 -9.57
C PHE A 334 -1.92 -21.71 -9.24
N CYS A 335 -2.06 -20.39 -9.43
CA CYS A 335 -3.29 -19.68 -9.11
C CYS A 335 -4.49 -20.17 -9.94
N ASN A 336 -4.31 -20.42 -11.24
CA ASN A 336 -5.39 -20.92 -12.09
C ASN A 336 -5.80 -22.35 -11.71
N ARG A 337 -4.84 -23.26 -11.53
CA ARG A 337 -5.12 -24.66 -11.17
C ARG A 337 -5.79 -24.78 -9.80
N LEU A 338 -5.34 -23.99 -8.82
CA LEU A 338 -5.96 -23.94 -7.49
C LEU A 338 -7.40 -23.40 -7.56
N LEU A 339 -7.63 -22.34 -8.33
CA LEU A 339 -8.97 -21.77 -8.50
C LEU A 339 -9.92 -22.76 -9.18
N GLU A 340 -9.47 -23.45 -10.23
CA GLU A 340 -10.27 -24.43 -10.96
C GLU A 340 -10.62 -25.64 -10.08
N ALA A 341 -9.61 -26.25 -9.45
CA ALA A 341 -9.75 -27.48 -8.67
C ALA A 341 -10.46 -27.27 -7.34
N GLU A 342 -10.08 -26.23 -6.60
CA GLU A 342 -10.46 -26.06 -5.20
C GLU A 342 -11.28 -24.80 -4.91
N LYS A 343 -11.55 -23.97 -5.92
CA LYS A 343 -12.33 -22.72 -5.76
C LYS A 343 -11.70 -21.79 -4.72
N VAL A 344 -10.37 -21.71 -4.69
CA VAL A 344 -9.63 -20.75 -3.87
C VAL A 344 -8.94 -19.74 -4.79
N ALA A 345 -9.26 -18.46 -4.63
CA ALA A 345 -8.66 -17.38 -5.41
C ALA A 345 -7.55 -16.69 -4.60
N VAL A 346 -6.32 -16.80 -5.10
CA VAL A 346 -5.13 -16.04 -4.67
C VAL A 346 -4.61 -15.21 -5.85
N VAL A 347 -3.62 -14.36 -5.63
CA VAL A 347 -3.07 -13.50 -6.69
C VAL A 347 -1.68 -13.99 -7.09
N PRO A 348 -1.36 -14.15 -8.37
CA PRO A 348 -0.03 -14.56 -8.80
C PRO A 348 0.99 -13.48 -8.45
N GLY A 349 2.15 -13.90 -7.96
CA GLY A 349 3.25 -13.01 -7.60
C GLY A 349 3.77 -12.18 -8.79
N SER A 350 3.67 -12.72 -10.01
CA SER A 350 3.96 -12.02 -11.28
C SER A 350 3.18 -10.71 -11.47
N ALA A 351 2.03 -10.54 -10.79
CA ALA A 351 1.27 -9.30 -10.83
C ALA A 351 1.96 -8.13 -10.12
N PHE A 352 2.96 -8.40 -9.27
CA PHE A 352 3.64 -7.43 -8.40
C PHE A 352 5.06 -7.08 -8.86
N GLY A 353 5.43 -7.46 -10.09
CA GLY A 353 6.76 -7.29 -10.67
C GLY A 353 7.39 -8.63 -11.03
N ASP A 354 8.45 -8.59 -11.83
CA ASP A 354 9.14 -9.80 -12.30
C ASP A 354 9.80 -10.53 -11.12
N SER A 355 10.21 -9.79 -10.08
CA SER A 355 10.76 -10.35 -8.84
C SER A 355 9.72 -11.08 -7.97
N GLY A 356 8.44 -10.98 -8.32
CA GLY A 356 7.35 -11.71 -7.65
C GLY A 356 7.05 -13.07 -8.28
N GLU A 357 7.60 -13.41 -9.44
CA GLU A 357 7.38 -14.72 -10.08
C GLU A 357 7.86 -15.85 -9.18
N GLY A 358 7.11 -16.96 -9.18
CA GLY A 358 7.36 -18.10 -8.28
C GLY A 358 6.72 -17.98 -6.90
N PHE A 359 6.01 -16.88 -6.62
CA PHE A 359 5.27 -16.65 -5.37
C PHE A 359 3.78 -16.41 -5.64
N ILE A 360 2.96 -16.42 -4.59
CA ILE A 360 1.56 -15.96 -4.63
C ILE A 360 1.30 -14.99 -3.49
N ARG A 361 0.48 -13.96 -3.72
CA ARG A 361 -0.01 -13.11 -2.62
C ARG A 361 -1.29 -13.69 -2.05
N VAL A 362 -1.29 -13.83 -0.73
CA VAL A 362 -2.44 -14.28 0.05
C VAL A 362 -2.75 -13.25 1.12
N SER A 363 -3.96 -12.69 1.09
CA SER A 363 -4.47 -11.79 2.13
C SER A 363 -5.07 -12.59 3.26
N TYR A 364 -4.73 -12.23 4.50
CA TYR A 364 -5.34 -12.77 5.71
C TYR A 364 -6.28 -11.75 6.38
N ALA A 365 -6.77 -10.77 5.61
CA ALA A 365 -7.83 -9.86 6.02
C ALA A 365 -9.24 -10.51 5.90
N TYR A 366 -9.37 -11.74 6.41
CA TYR A 366 -10.59 -12.54 6.39
C TYR A 366 -10.77 -13.25 7.73
N SER A 367 -12.00 -13.67 8.02
CA SER A 367 -12.30 -14.43 9.23
C SER A 367 -11.41 -15.69 9.34
N ILE A 368 -11.06 -16.04 10.58
CA ILE A 368 -10.21 -17.20 10.87
C ILE A 368 -10.79 -18.50 10.31
N ASP A 369 -12.12 -18.62 10.27
CA ASP A 369 -12.81 -19.78 9.69
C ASP A 369 -12.64 -19.86 8.17
N SER A 370 -12.70 -18.72 7.47
CA SER A 370 -12.45 -18.67 6.03
C SER A 370 -11.00 -19.02 5.72
N ILE A 371 -10.05 -18.53 6.53
CA ILE A 371 -8.62 -18.88 6.41
C ILE A 371 -8.41 -20.38 6.59
N LYS A 372 -8.94 -20.97 7.67
CA LYS A 372 -8.81 -22.42 7.93
C LYS A 372 -9.41 -23.27 6.80
N LYS A 373 -10.60 -22.89 6.29
CA LYS A 373 -11.23 -23.57 5.15
C LYS A 373 -10.39 -23.48 3.89
N ALA A 374 -9.81 -22.31 3.61
CA ALA A 374 -8.92 -22.13 2.46
C ALA A 374 -7.65 -22.97 2.59
N LEU A 375 -7.01 -23.00 3.77
CA LEU A 375 -5.82 -23.82 4.01
C LEU A 375 -6.09 -25.31 3.76
N VAL A 376 -7.21 -25.84 4.25
CA VAL A 376 -7.60 -27.24 4.01
C VAL A 376 -7.76 -27.55 2.51
N LYS A 377 -8.25 -26.58 1.74
CA LYS A 377 -8.42 -26.71 0.28
C LYS A 377 -7.09 -26.62 -0.46
N ILE A 378 -6.23 -25.68 -0.05
CA ILE A 378 -4.88 -25.53 -0.61
C ILE A 378 -4.04 -26.78 -0.34
N ASP A 379 -4.08 -27.33 0.88
CA ASP A 379 -3.37 -28.56 1.23
C ASP A 379 -3.83 -29.72 0.33
N ARG A 380 -5.14 -29.94 0.19
CA ARG A 380 -5.68 -30.96 -0.73
C ARG A 380 -5.19 -30.80 -2.16
N PHE A 381 -5.12 -29.56 -2.65
CA PHE A 381 -4.56 -29.29 -3.98
C PHE A 381 -3.08 -29.67 -4.06
N ILE A 382 -2.28 -29.28 -3.07
CA ILE A 382 -0.83 -29.56 -3.03
C ILE A 382 -0.56 -31.07 -2.92
N GLN A 383 -1.30 -31.80 -2.08
CA GLN A 383 -1.16 -33.26 -1.94
C GLN A 383 -1.58 -34.04 -3.19
N ALA A 384 -2.32 -33.41 -4.11
CA ALA A 384 -2.77 -34.01 -5.36
C ALA A 384 -1.84 -33.74 -6.56
N LEU A 385 -0.80 -32.93 -6.36
CA LEU A 385 0.29 -32.71 -7.34
C LEU A 385 1.23 -33.91 -7.36
#